data_AF-A0A2S0KSN5-F1
#
_entry.id   AF-A0A2S0KSN5-F1
#
_cell.length_a   1.000
_cell.length_b   1.000
_cell.length_c   1.000
_cell.angle_alpha   90.00
_cell.angle_beta   90.00
_cell.angle_gamma   90.00
#
_symmetry.space_group_name_H-M   'P 1'
#
loop_
_entity.id
_entity.type
_entity.pdbx_description
1 polymer ?
#
loop_
_entity_poly.entity_id
_entity_poly.type
_entity_poly.pdbx_seq_one_letter_code
_entity_poly.pdbx_strand_id
1 'polypeptide(L)'
;MSHKQDKAAKRKAKLKARKFHAEQHRLHLCGRIADALMDLCADVLPEYVDDSKGPDLVGRNILWRMGMVAWNIAVTGRKEIDDSSVDEMRVDAESKKIVRDEINGLVRRKYEKFPELRTAITDVSTLLVAGQARLKVSLGDTFPALPIPDFSDMPEPLTPDQILTKRKGLGLSQVKFAAALGVSVKTVSAWEHGKDTPTPEEQEKIAKIQGEQS
;
A
#
# COMPACT_ATOMS: atom_id res chain seq x y z
N MET A 1 -31.38 -49.30 17.77
CA MET A 1 -31.20 -48.63 16.45
C MET A 1 -31.43 -47.11 16.50
N SER A 2 -32.43 -46.61 17.26
CA SER A 2 -32.79 -45.16 17.35
C SER A 2 -31.70 -44.23 17.94
N HIS A 3 -30.98 -44.66 18.98
CA HIS A 3 -29.99 -43.81 19.69
C HIS A 3 -28.74 -43.44 18.85
N LYS A 4 -28.46 -44.19 17.78
CA LYS A 4 -27.28 -43.98 16.90
C LYS A 4 -27.58 -42.95 15.80
N GLN A 5 -28.83 -42.88 15.32
CA GLN A 5 -29.29 -41.87 14.35
C GLN A 5 -29.35 -40.47 14.97
N ASP A 6 -29.78 -40.34 16.23
CA ASP A 6 -29.79 -39.05 16.96
C ASP A 6 -28.37 -38.49 17.19
N LYS A 7 -27.40 -39.35 17.55
CA LYS A 7 -25.98 -38.95 17.66
C LYS A 7 -25.38 -38.49 16.34
N ALA A 8 -25.73 -39.15 15.22
CA ALA A 8 -25.27 -38.76 13.89
C ALA A 8 -25.86 -37.41 13.44
N ALA A 9 -27.16 -37.17 13.69
CA ALA A 9 -27.82 -35.90 13.42
C ALA A 9 -27.21 -34.74 14.21
N LYS A 10 -26.95 -34.93 15.52
CA LYS A 10 -26.28 -33.93 16.38
C LYS A 10 -24.87 -33.59 15.90
N ARG A 11 -24.08 -34.58 15.48
CA ARG A 11 -22.73 -34.36 14.90
C ARG A 11 -22.79 -33.55 13.59
N LYS A 12 -23.74 -33.89 12.70
CA LYS A 12 -23.95 -33.16 11.43
C LYS A 12 -24.37 -31.71 11.67
N ALA A 13 -25.27 -31.47 12.63
CA ALA A 13 -25.69 -30.13 13.02
C ALA A 13 -24.54 -29.31 13.61
N LYS A 14 -23.74 -29.88 14.52
CA LYS A 14 -22.55 -29.22 15.09
C LYS A 14 -21.52 -28.86 14.00
N LEU A 15 -21.30 -29.76 13.04
CA LEU A 15 -20.41 -29.49 11.91
C LEU A 15 -20.94 -28.35 11.04
N LYS A 16 -22.25 -28.32 10.74
CA LYS A 16 -22.89 -27.24 9.97
C LYS A 16 -22.77 -25.88 10.69
N ALA A 17 -23.04 -25.86 12.00
CA ALA A 17 -22.88 -24.64 12.82
C ALA A 17 -21.42 -24.15 12.83
N ARG A 18 -20.44 -25.05 13.00
CA ARG A 18 -19.02 -24.69 12.94
C ARG A 18 -18.62 -24.11 11.59
N LYS A 19 -19.09 -24.71 10.49
CA LYS A 19 -18.85 -24.19 9.13
C LYS A 19 -19.47 -22.81 8.93
N PHE A 20 -20.70 -22.61 9.40
CA PHE A 20 -21.38 -21.32 9.31
C PHE A 20 -20.65 -20.23 10.09
N HIS A 21 -20.24 -20.51 11.34
CA HIS A 21 -19.46 -19.56 12.13
C HIS A 21 -18.11 -19.25 11.49
N ALA A 22 -17.42 -20.26 10.94
CA ALA A 22 -16.16 -20.05 10.23
C ALA A 22 -16.34 -19.16 8.99
N GLU A 23 -17.43 -19.35 8.24
CA GLU A 23 -17.75 -18.54 7.07
C GLU A 23 -18.10 -17.10 7.46
N GLN A 24 -18.92 -16.89 8.49
CA GLN A 24 -19.22 -15.55 9.00
C GLN A 24 -17.96 -14.84 9.49
N HIS A 25 -17.10 -15.54 10.22
CA HIS A 25 -15.82 -15.00 10.66
C HIS A 25 -14.94 -14.61 9.46
N ARG A 26 -14.89 -15.46 8.43
CA ARG A 26 -14.15 -15.17 7.20
C ARG A 26 -14.70 -13.95 6.48
N LEU A 27 -16.03 -13.83 6.32
CA LEU A 27 -16.67 -12.67 5.69
C LEU A 27 -16.40 -11.37 6.44
N HIS A 28 -16.48 -11.41 7.77
CA HIS A 28 -16.14 -10.27 8.62
C HIS A 28 -14.67 -9.86 8.46
N LEU A 29 -13.75 -10.83 8.43
CA LEU A 29 -12.33 -10.57 8.21
C LEU A 29 -12.07 -10.01 6.80
N CYS A 30 -12.77 -10.50 5.77
CA CYS A 30 -12.67 -9.94 4.42
C CYS A 30 -13.05 -8.46 4.41
N GLY A 31 -14.16 -8.09 5.06
CA GLY A 31 -14.59 -6.69 5.17
C GLY A 31 -13.54 -5.83 5.87
N ARG A 32 -13.06 -6.27 7.04
CA ARG A 32 -12.02 -5.55 7.80
C ARG A 32 -10.74 -5.34 7.00
N ILE A 33 -10.28 -6.36 6.27
CA ILE A 33 -9.06 -6.25 5.45
C ILE A 33 -9.28 -5.39 4.21
N ALA A 34 -10.47 -5.44 3.60
CA ALA A 34 -10.82 -4.52 2.51
C ALA A 34 -10.79 -3.06 2.98
N ASP A 35 -11.40 -2.76 4.14
CA ASP A 35 -11.42 -1.41 4.69
C ASP A 35 -10.01 -0.92 5.04
N ALA A 36 -9.19 -1.77 5.67
CA ALA A 36 -7.79 -1.45 5.97
C ALA A 36 -6.94 -1.25 4.72
N LEU A 37 -7.13 -2.05 3.67
CA LEU A 37 -6.41 -1.88 2.40
C LEU A 37 -6.86 -0.60 1.67
N MET A 38 -8.13 -0.21 1.75
CA MET A 38 -8.59 1.09 1.24
C MET A 38 -7.93 2.26 1.99
N ASP A 39 -7.86 2.20 3.32
CA ASP A 39 -7.20 3.23 4.14
C ASP A 39 -5.67 3.28 3.93
N LEU A 40 -5.04 2.11 3.72
CA LEU A 40 -3.62 2.04 3.40
C LEU A 40 -3.27 2.83 2.14
N CYS A 41 -4.12 2.73 1.12
CA CYS A 41 -3.96 3.37 -0.19
C CYS A 41 -4.58 4.78 -0.27
N ALA A 42 -5.22 5.29 0.78
CA ALA A 42 -6.01 6.52 0.71
C ALA A 42 -5.16 7.75 0.32
N ASP A 43 -3.95 7.87 0.85
CA ASP A 43 -3.09 9.05 0.64
C ASP A 43 -2.59 9.16 -0.82
N VAL A 44 -2.44 8.02 -1.49
CA VAL A 44 -1.90 7.93 -2.85
C VAL A 44 -3.00 7.80 -3.91
N LEU A 45 -4.24 7.59 -3.48
CA LEU A 45 -5.43 7.49 -4.32
C LEU A 45 -5.55 8.62 -5.36
N PRO A 46 -5.33 9.91 -5.03
CA PRO A 46 -5.51 11.01 -5.98
C PRO A 46 -4.52 11.00 -7.16
N GLU A 47 -3.39 10.30 -7.04
CA GLU A 47 -2.38 10.21 -8.11
C GLU A 47 -2.72 9.13 -9.14
N TYR A 48 -3.52 8.14 -8.75
CA TYR A 48 -3.86 6.98 -9.58
C TYR A 48 -5.29 6.98 -10.12
N VAL A 49 -6.16 7.85 -9.58
CA VAL A 49 -7.61 7.80 -9.85
C VAL A 49 -8.11 9.14 -10.40
N ASP A 50 -8.78 9.09 -11.55
CA ASP A 50 -9.49 10.24 -12.13
C ASP A 50 -11.00 9.97 -12.23
N ASP A 51 -11.75 10.47 -11.24
CA ASP A 51 -13.21 10.33 -11.20
C ASP A 51 -13.96 11.38 -12.06
N SER A 52 -13.27 12.21 -12.84
CA SER A 52 -13.89 13.31 -13.61
C SER A 52 -14.96 12.85 -14.60
N LYS A 53 -14.89 11.58 -15.06
CA LYS A 53 -15.85 10.96 -16.00
C LYS A 53 -16.69 9.86 -15.35
N GLY A 54 -16.75 9.84 -14.02
CA GLY A 54 -17.35 8.76 -13.23
C GLY A 54 -16.30 7.87 -12.56
N PRO A 55 -16.72 6.88 -11.76
CA PRO A 55 -15.81 6.10 -10.93
C PRO A 55 -14.73 5.39 -11.75
N ASP A 56 -13.47 5.81 -11.59
CA ASP A 56 -12.34 5.15 -12.24
C ASP A 56 -12.02 3.84 -11.53
N LEU A 57 -12.52 2.75 -12.12
CA LEU A 57 -12.30 1.39 -11.63
C LEU A 57 -10.93 0.83 -12.04
N VAL A 58 -10.31 1.37 -13.08
CA VAL A 58 -9.01 0.88 -13.59
C VAL A 58 -7.90 1.41 -12.69
N GLY A 59 -7.86 2.72 -12.46
CA GLY A 59 -6.90 3.35 -11.54
C GLY A 59 -6.97 2.75 -10.14
N ARG A 60 -8.19 2.55 -9.62
CA ARG A 60 -8.41 1.87 -8.33
C ARG A 60 -7.93 0.42 -8.32
N ASN A 61 -8.13 -0.34 -9.41
CA ASN A 61 -7.66 -1.72 -9.48
C ASN A 61 -6.13 -1.79 -9.42
N ILE A 62 -5.45 -0.90 -10.17
CA ILE A 62 -3.99 -0.80 -10.17
C ILE A 62 -3.50 -0.48 -8.76
N LEU A 63 -4.07 0.56 -8.13
CA LEU A 63 -3.68 0.98 -6.80
C LEU A 63 -3.89 -0.11 -5.75
N TRP A 64 -5.04 -0.76 -5.73
CA TRP A 64 -5.31 -1.83 -4.77
C TRP A 64 -4.46 -3.08 -5.01
N ARG A 65 -4.04 -3.34 -6.25
CA ARG A 65 -3.03 -4.38 -6.53
C ARG A 65 -1.67 -4.01 -5.95
N MET A 66 -1.24 -2.76 -6.07
CA MET A 66 0.00 -2.29 -5.44
C MET A 66 -0.09 -2.40 -3.91
N GLY A 67 -1.21 -1.98 -3.32
CA GLY A 67 -1.48 -2.15 -1.90
C GLY A 67 -1.51 -3.62 -1.47
N MET A 68 -2.08 -4.53 -2.27
CA MET A 68 -2.04 -5.98 -2.02
C MET A 68 -0.60 -6.52 -1.98
N VAL A 69 0.25 -6.09 -2.90
CA VAL A 69 1.67 -6.48 -2.93
C VAL A 69 2.38 -6.00 -1.67
N ALA A 70 2.24 -4.72 -1.32
CA ALA A 70 2.80 -4.13 -0.10
C ALA A 70 2.31 -4.85 1.16
N TRP A 71 1.01 -5.14 1.23
CA TRP A 71 0.40 -5.87 2.32
C TRP A 71 1.03 -7.26 2.50
N ASN A 72 1.18 -8.00 1.40
CA ASN A 72 1.74 -9.34 1.41
C ASN A 72 3.23 -9.36 1.77
N ILE A 73 4.01 -8.37 1.32
CA ILE A 73 5.40 -8.17 1.75
C ILE A 73 5.45 -8.04 3.29
N ALA A 74 4.62 -7.16 3.86
CA ALA A 74 4.61 -6.91 5.29
C ALA A 74 4.15 -8.11 6.14
N VAL A 75 3.08 -8.82 5.75
CA VAL A 75 2.63 -10.01 6.51
C VAL A 75 3.61 -11.18 6.41
N THR A 76 4.47 -11.20 5.38
CA THR A 76 5.58 -12.18 5.27
C THR A 76 6.86 -11.76 6.01
N GLY A 77 6.86 -10.60 6.68
CA GLY A 77 8.00 -10.15 7.48
C GLY A 77 9.11 -9.44 6.69
N ARG A 78 8.85 -9.06 5.43
CA ARG A 78 9.83 -8.38 4.57
C ARG A 78 9.66 -6.86 4.66
N LYS A 79 10.76 -6.13 4.49
CA LYS A 79 10.80 -4.65 4.54
C LYS A 79 10.45 -3.99 3.21
N GLU A 80 10.74 -4.65 2.10
CA GLU A 80 10.68 -4.08 0.75
C GLU A 80 10.36 -5.14 -0.31
N ILE A 81 9.94 -4.68 -1.49
CA ILE A 81 9.80 -5.52 -2.68
C ILE A 81 11.16 -5.88 -3.24
N ASP A 82 11.32 -7.13 -3.68
CA ASP A 82 12.55 -7.58 -4.34
C ASP A 82 12.64 -7.02 -5.77
N ASP A 83 13.84 -6.60 -6.17
CA ASP A 83 14.08 -5.98 -7.48
C ASP A 83 13.69 -6.89 -8.64
N SER A 84 13.91 -8.20 -8.48
CA SER A 84 13.52 -9.18 -9.50
C SER A 84 12.02 -9.15 -9.82
N SER A 85 11.18 -8.84 -8.82
CA SER A 85 9.72 -8.79 -9.00
C SER A 85 9.26 -7.55 -9.78
N VAL A 86 10.03 -6.45 -9.69
CA VAL A 86 9.75 -5.20 -10.42
C VAL A 86 10.34 -5.26 -11.83
N ASP A 87 11.47 -5.95 -12.00
CA ASP A 87 12.15 -6.05 -13.28
C ASP A 87 11.36 -6.80 -14.36
N GLU A 88 10.47 -7.70 -13.96
CA GLU A 88 9.54 -8.39 -14.87
C GLU A 88 8.46 -7.47 -15.48
N MET A 89 8.26 -6.27 -14.92
CA MET A 89 7.28 -5.31 -15.44
C MET A 89 7.70 -4.78 -16.83
N ARG A 90 6.76 -4.73 -17.77
CA ARG A 90 6.99 -4.23 -19.13
C ARG A 90 6.79 -2.70 -19.22
N VAL A 91 7.44 -1.97 -18.32
CA VAL A 91 7.47 -0.50 -18.27
C VAL A 91 8.92 0.00 -18.26
N ASP A 92 9.12 1.29 -18.53
CA ASP A 92 10.45 1.90 -18.50
C ASP A 92 11.05 1.96 -17.08
N ALA A 93 12.33 2.26 -16.99
CA ALA A 93 13.07 2.25 -15.73
C ALA A 93 12.55 3.28 -14.71
N GLU A 94 12.09 4.45 -15.16
CA GLU A 94 11.52 5.48 -14.27
C GLU A 94 10.18 4.99 -13.71
N SER A 95 9.31 4.45 -14.56
CA SER A 95 8.04 3.88 -14.13
C SER A 95 8.21 2.70 -13.15
N LYS A 96 9.22 1.83 -13.37
CA LYS A 96 9.57 0.74 -12.43
C LYS A 96 9.99 1.30 -11.07
N LYS A 97 10.82 2.35 -11.08
CA LYS A 97 11.29 3.00 -9.87
C LYS A 97 10.13 3.57 -9.06
N ILE A 98 9.23 4.32 -9.70
CA ILE A 98 8.05 4.91 -9.05
C ILE A 98 7.20 3.82 -8.39
N VAL A 99 6.94 2.72 -9.10
CA VAL A 99 6.14 1.60 -8.56
C VAL A 99 6.81 0.94 -7.36
N ARG A 100 8.14 0.72 -7.41
CA ARG A 100 8.92 0.18 -6.30
C ARG A 100 8.80 1.07 -5.06
N ASP A 101 9.05 2.35 -5.25
CA ASP A 101 9.08 3.37 -4.22
C ASP A 101 7.72 3.50 -3.53
N GLU A 102 6.64 3.52 -4.32
CA GLU A 102 5.27 3.52 -3.83
C GLU A 102 4.94 2.26 -3.02
N ILE A 103 5.27 1.08 -3.53
CA ILE A 103 5.06 -0.20 -2.81
C ILE A 103 5.80 -0.19 -1.47
N ASN A 104 7.06 0.25 -1.45
CA ASN A 104 7.86 0.30 -0.24
C ASN A 104 7.31 1.29 0.79
N GLY A 105 6.79 2.44 0.34
CA GLY A 105 6.05 3.38 1.20
C GLY A 105 4.80 2.73 1.82
N LEU A 106 4.02 2.00 1.02
CA LEU A 106 2.84 1.27 1.49
C LEU A 106 3.20 0.13 2.46
N VAL A 107 4.36 -0.54 2.29
CA VAL A 107 4.83 -1.58 3.24
C VAL A 107 5.03 -0.99 4.63
N ARG A 108 5.73 0.16 4.71
CA ARG A 108 5.97 0.86 5.99
C ARG A 108 4.66 1.27 6.64
N ARG A 109 3.78 1.91 5.88
CA ARG A 109 2.46 2.35 6.36
C ARG A 109 1.60 1.17 6.83
N LYS A 110 1.71 0.00 6.20
CA LYS A 110 1.05 -1.23 6.69
C LYS A 110 1.57 -1.58 8.07
N TYR A 111 2.88 -1.65 8.27
CA TYR A 111 3.46 -1.96 9.58
C TYR A 111 3.05 -0.95 10.66
N GLU A 112 2.94 0.33 10.31
CA GLU A 112 2.54 1.40 11.22
C GLU A 112 1.05 1.34 11.59
N LYS A 113 0.16 1.28 10.59
CA LYS A 113 -1.29 1.39 10.80
C LYS A 113 -1.96 0.07 11.16
N PHE A 114 -1.46 -1.05 10.63
CA PHE A 114 -2.12 -2.36 10.69
C PHE A 114 -1.16 -3.51 11.06
N PRO A 115 -0.39 -3.41 12.16
CA PRO A 115 0.53 -4.47 12.58
C PRO A 115 -0.18 -5.78 12.96
N GLU A 116 -1.42 -5.70 13.44
CA GLU A 116 -2.21 -6.84 13.89
C GLU A 116 -2.89 -7.62 12.76
N LEU A 117 -3.08 -6.99 11.60
CA LEU A 117 -3.67 -7.62 10.43
C LEU A 117 -2.59 -8.40 9.66
N ARG A 118 -2.64 -9.73 9.81
CA ARG A 118 -1.58 -10.66 9.36
C ARG A 118 -2.06 -11.68 8.33
N THR A 119 -3.26 -11.51 7.81
CA THR A 119 -3.79 -12.38 6.76
C THR A 119 -3.41 -11.83 5.40
N ALA A 120 -2.77 -12.65 4.58
CA ALA A 120 -2.42 -12.31 3.21
C ALA A 120 -3.66 -12.18 2.33
N ILE A 121 -3.51 -11.46 1.23
CA ILE A 121 -4.55 -11.23 0.24
C ILE A 121 -4.12 -11.93 -1.05
N THR A 122 -4.94 -12.83 -1.56
CA THR A 122 -4.65 -13.59 -2.79
C THR A 122 -5.15 -12.89 -4.04
N ASP A 123 -6.19 -12.06 -3.90
CA ASP A 123 -6.78 -11.32 -5.01
C ASP A 123 -7.53 -10.08 -4.52
N VAL A 124 -7.58 -9.07 -5.38
CA VAL A 124 -8.34 -7.84 -5.19
C VAL A 124 -9.16 -7.54 -6.44
N SER A 125 -10.41 -7.13 -6.22
CA SER A 125 -11.31 -6.75 -7.31
C SER A 125 -12.06 -5.47 -6.98
N THR A 126 -12.19 -4.63 -8.01
CA THR A 126 -13.00 -3.41 -8.01
C THR A 126 -14.43 -3.76 -8.41
N LEU A 127 -15.40 -3.37 -7.60
CA LEU A 127 -16.82 -3.54 -7.88
C LEU A 127 -17.54 -2.20 -7.80
N LEU A 128 -18.45 -1.93 -8.73
CA LEU A 128 -19.35 -0.78 -8.62
C LEU A 128 -20.59 -1.19 -7.82
N VAL A 129 -20.80 -0.56 -6.67
CA VAL A 129 -21.95 -0.81 -5.78
C VAL A 129 -22.59 0.53 -5.45
N ALA A 130 -23.87 0.70 -5.84
CA ALA A 130 -24.61 1.95 -5.63
C ALA A 130 -23.87 3.22 -6.16
N GLY A 131 -23.19 3.10 -7.31
CA GLY A 131 -22.43 4.19 -7.91
C GLY A 131 -21.07 4.48 -7.26
N GLN A 132 -20.68 3.72 -6.23
CA GLN A 132 -19.38 3.85 -5.58
C GLN A 132 -18.49 2.65 -5.90
N ALA A 133 -17.21 2.91 -6.16
CA ALA A 133 -16.22 1.85 -6.28
C ALA A 133 -15.95 1.22 -4.90
N ARG A 134 -16.08 -0.09 -4.79
CA ARG A 134 -15.79 -0.87 -3.58
C ARG A 134 -14.71 -1.89 -3.85
N LEU A 135 -13.85 -2.09 -2.85
CA LEU A 135 -12.84 -3.12 -2.84
C LEU A 135 -13.43 -4.42 -2.31
N LYS A 136 -13.22 -5.51 -3.05
CA LYS A 136 -13.42 -6.87 -2.58
C LYS A 136 -12.08 -7.58 -2.53
N VAL A 137 -11.79 -8.20 -1.39
CA VAL A 137 -10.56 -8.98 -1.16
C VAL A 137 -10.85 -10.46 -1.06
N SER A 138 -9.92 -11.27 -1.56
CA SER A 138 -9.86 -12.71 -1.30
C SER A 138 -8.72 -12.99 -0.32
N LEU A 139 -9.04 -13.65 0.79
CA LEU A 139 -8.06 -13.93 1.84
C LEU A 139 -7.28 -15.22 1.57
N GLY A 140 -5.97 -15.14 1.79
CA GLY A 140 -5.04 -16.27 1.84
C GLY A 140 -4.68 -16.66 3.28
N ASP A 141 -3.44 -17.10 3.46
CA ASP A 141 -2.94 -17.60 4.74
C ASP A 141 -2.80 -16.50 5.78
N THR A 142 -2.93 -16.88 7.05
CA THR A 142 -2.69 -15.98 8.19
C THR A 142 -1.35 -16.32 8.82
N PHE A 143 -0.48 -15.32 8.88
CA PHE A 143 0.88 -15.44 9.39
C PHE A 143 0.94 -15.19 10.91
N PRO A 144 1.93 -15.77 11.62
CA PRO A 144 2.16 -15.48 13.03
C PRO A 144 2.57 -14.01 13.24
N ALA A 145 2.61 -13.54 14.51
CA ALA A 145 3.20 -12.24 14.82
C ALA A 145 4.70 -12.34 14.60
N LEU A 146 5.15 -11.83 13.46
CA LEU A 146 6.55 -11.61 13.21
C LEU A 146 6.97 -10.29 13.86
N PRO A 147 8.22 -10.16 14.34
CA PRO A 147 8.76 -8.89 14.79
C PRO A 147 8.58 -7.84 13.69
N ILE A 148 8.13 -6.64 14.08
CA ILE A 148 8.12 -5.51 13.15
C ILE A 148 9.59 -5.25 12.79
N PRO A 149 9.94 -5.29 11.50
CA PRO A 149 11.31 -5.02 11.10
C PRO A 149 11.75 -3.64 11.58
N ASP A 150 13.01 -3.52 11.99
CA ASP A 150 13.56 -2.21 12.36
C ASP A 150 13.72 -1.34 11.10
N PHE A 151 13.13 -0.16 11.11
CA PHE A 151 13.25 0.81 10.02
C PHE A 151 14.26 1.92 10.32
N SER A 152 14.97 1.85 11.45
CA SER A 152 15.95 2.86 11.90
C SER A 152 17.13 3.05 10.93
N ASP A 153 17.49 2.01 10.16
CA ASP A 153 18.52 2.09 9.12
C ASP A 153 18.08 2.90 7.90
N MET A 154 16.79 3.23 7.78
CA MET A 154 16.28 4.07 6.70
C MET A 154 16.21 5.52 7.16
N PRO A 155 16.66 6.47 6.33
CA PRO A 155 16.61 7.88 6.69
C PRO A 155 15.17 8.31 6.98
N GLU A 156 14.99 9.04 8.08
CA GLU A 156 13.69 9.60 8.45
C GLU A 156 13.14 10.44 7.29
N PRO A 157 11.87 10.26 6.93
CA PRO A 157 11.27 11.02 5.84
C PRO A 157 11.41 12.52 6.06
N LEU A 158 12.00 13.22 5.08
CA LEU A 158 12.12 14.67 5.12
C LEU A 158 10.71 15.28 5.20
N THR A 159 10.51 16.18 6.17
CA THR A 159 9.24 16.86 6.32
C THR A 159 9.02 17.86 5.18
N PRO A 160 7.76 18.23 4.88
CA PRO A 160 7.45 19.23 3.86
C PRO A 160 8.22 20.55 4.06
N ASP A 161 8.31 20.99 5.31
CA ASP A 161 9.04 22.20 5.70
C ASP A 161 10.55 22.06 5.50
N GLN A 162 11.14 20.89 5.76
CA GLN A 162 12.56 20.64 5.52
C GLN A 162 12.89 20.70 4.03
N ILE A 163 12.06 20.11 3.17
CA ILE A 163 12.23 20.11 1.72
C ILE A 163 12.09 21.55 1.18
N LEU A 164 11.05 22.26 1.61
CA LEU A 164 10.82 23.66 1.24
C LEU A 164 11.98 24.56 1.67
N THR A 165 12.46 24.38 2.91
CA THR A 165 13.59 25.14 3.47
C THR A 165 14.87 24.86 2.70
N LYS A 166 15.15 23.59 2.39
CA LYS A 166 16.32 23.20 1.60
C LYS A 166 16.26 23.83 0.21
N ARG A 167 15.15 23.71 -0.51
CA ARG A 167 15.01 24.29 -1.86
C ARG A 167 15.17 25.81 -1.83
N LYS A 168 14.47 26.51 -0.93
CA LYS A 168 14.55 27.98 -0.81
C LYS A 168 15.93 28.43 -0.39
N GLY A 169 16.60 27.71 0.51
CA GLY A 169 17.98 27.98 0.93
C GLY A 169 18.98 27.87 -0.22
N LEU A 170 18.68 27.08 -1.24
CA LEU A 170 19.48 26.98 -2.47
C LEU A 170 19.06 27.99 -3.56
N GLY A 171 18.05 28.83 -3.32
CA GLY A 171 17.54 29.80 -4.29
C GLY A 171 16.87 29.17 -5.52
N LEU A 172 16.52 27.88 -5.46
CA LEU A 172 15.97 27.14 -6.60
C LEU A 172 14.45 27.29 -6.70
N SER A 173 13.93 27.43 -7.92
CA SER A 173 12.50 27.23 -8.17
C SER A 173 12.15 25.74 -8.07
N GLN A 174 10.87 25.39 -7.86
CA GLN A 174 10.45 23.99 -7.87
C GLN A 174 10.85 23.28 -9.18
N VAL A 175 10.84 23.99 -10.31
CA VAL A 175 11.26 23.47 -11.61
C VAL A 175 12.75 23.11 -11.62
N LYS A 176 13.62 24.01 -11.15
CA LYS A 176 15.07 23.75 -11.10
C LYS A 176 15.42 22.66 -10.08
N PHE A 177 14.70 22.63 -8.96
CA PHE A 177 14.87 21.61 -7.94
C PHE A 177 14.45 20.22 -8.43
N ALA A 178 13.30 20.13 -9.10
CA ALA A 178 12.82 18.92 -9.77
C ALA A 178 13.82 18.42 -10.82
N ALA A 179 14.31 19.32 -11.69
CA ALA A 179 15.29 18.99 -12.72
C ALA A 179 16.60 18.45 -12.12
N ALA A 180 17.11 19.06 -11.04
CA ALA A 180 18.33 18.63 -10.39
C ALA A 180 18.21 17.27 -9.67
N LEU A 181 17.00 16.90 -9.24
CA LEU A 181 16.72 15.61 -8.61
C LEU A 181 16.34 14.51 -9.63
N GLY A 182 16.00 14.91 -10.86
CA GLY A 182 15.49 14.03 -11.91
C GLY A 182 14.03 13.61 -11.69
N VAL A 183 13.24 14.43 -11.00
CA VAL A 183 11.83 14.14 -10.70
C VAL A 183 10.90 15.16 -11.35
N SER A 184 9.59 14.91 -11.31
CA SER A 184 8.61 15.87 -11.83
C SER A 184 8.40 17.05 -10.88
N VAL A 185 8.00 18.21 -11.42
CA VAL A 185 7.63 19.38 -10.61
C VAL A 185 6.42 19.10 -9.71
N LYS A 186 5.50 18.25 -10.18
CA LYS A 186 4.32 17.82 -9.42
C LYS A 186 4.74 17.04 -8.16
N THR A 187 5.74 16.16 -8.30
CA THR A 187 6.32 15.37 -7.21
C THR A 187 6.91 16.27 -6.12
N VAL A 188 7.76 17.24 -6.49
CA VAL A 188 8.31 18.23 -5.54
C VAL A 188 7.20 19.02 -4.85
N SER A 189 6.17 19.43 -5.59
CA SER A 189 5.02 20.13 -5.02
C SER A 189 4.26 19.25 -4.04
N ALA A 190 4.02 17.97 -4.35
CA ALA A 190 3.36 17.04 -3.44
C ALA A 190 4.14 16.90 -2.12
N TRP A 191 5.48 16.78 -2.19
CA TRP A 191 6.35 16.74 -1.03
C TRP A 191 6.28 18.01 -0.18
N GLU A 192 6.39 19.19 -0.80
CA GLU A 192 6.34 20.48 -0.09
C GLU A 192 4.99 20.78 0.56
N HIS A 193 3.92 20.12 0.13
CA HIS A 193 2.58 20.26 0.73
C HIS A 193 2.19 19.06 1.62
N GLY A 194 3.11 18.12 1.86
CA GLY A 194 2.87 16.94 2.69
C GLY A 194 1.83 15.97 2.13
N LYS A 195 1.60 16.01 0.82
CA LYS A 195 0.73 15.06 0.11
C LYS A 195 1.46 13.76 -0.23
N ASP A 196 2.78 13.82 -0.28
CA ASP A 196 3.65 12.69 -0.55
C ASP A 196 5.00 12.90 0.18
N THR A 197 5.85 11.87 0.25
CA THR A 197 7.13 11.92 0.97
C THR A 197 8.25 11.35 0.11
N PRO A 198 9.42 12.02 0.01
CA PRO A 198 10.52 11.55 -0.81
C PRO A 198 11.04 10.19 -0.32
N THR A 199 11.44 9.35 -1.25
CA THR A 199 12.00 8.02 -0.96
C THR A 199 13.41 8.15 -0.37
N PRO A 200 13.97 7.10 0.26
CA PRO A 200 15.32 7.17 0.83
C PRO A 200 16.39 7.65 -0.16
N GLU A 201 16.32 7.19 -1.42
CA GLU A 201 17.24 7.64 -2.47
C GLU A 201 17.03 9.11 -2.83
N GLU A 202 15.78 9.56 -2.92
CA GLU A 202 15.46 10.96 -3.20
C GLU A 202 15.87 11.87 -2.06
N GLN A 203 15.71 11.43 -0.81
CA GLN A 203 16.22 12.13 0.36
C GLN A 203 17.75 12.24 0.32
N GLU A 204 18.45 11.19 -0.11
CA GLU A 204 19.89 11.24 -0.31
C GLU A 204 20.28 12.24 -1.41
N LYS A 205 19.55 12.26 -2.53
CA LYS A 205 19.73 13.26 -3.59
C LYS A 205 19.45 14.68 -3.09
N ILE A 206 18.37 14.88 -2.33
CA ILE A 206 18.02 16.16 -1.69
C ILE A 206 19.10 16.59 -0.68
N ALA A 207 19.71 15.66 0.04
CA ALA A 207 20.80 15.96 0.96
C ALA A 207 22.05 16.42 0.19
N LYS A 208 22.37 15.74 -0.91
CA LYS A 208 23.56 15.96 -1.75
C LYS A 208 23.45 17.14 -2.73
N ILE A 209 22.24 17.63 -3.01
CA ILE A 209 22.07 18.77 -3.92
C ILE A 209 22.73 20.02 -3.34
N GLN A 210 23.64 20.59 -4.11
CA GLN A 210 24.30 21.85 -3.82
C GLN A 210 23.79 22.88 -4.81
N GLY A 211 23.55 24.11 -4.35
CA GLY A 211 23.04 25.17 -5.21
C GLY A 211 24.10 25.54 -6.24
N GLU A 212 23.71 25.59 -7.52
CA GLU A 212 24.52 26.25 -8.54
C GLU A 212 24.54 27.73 -8.23
N GLN A 213 25.66 28.22 -7.68
CA GLN A 213 25.96 29.64 -7.72
C GLN A 213 26.27 29.99 -9.18
N SER A 214 25.32 30.64 -9.85
CA SER A 214 25.58 31.48 -11.03
C SER A 214 25.71 32.93 -10.58
#